data_AF-Q9M3P6-F1
#
_entry.id   AF-Q9M3P6-F1
#
_cell.length_a   1.000
_cell.length_b   1.000
_cell.length_c   1.000
_cell.angle_alpha   90.00
_cell.angle_beta   90.00
_cell.angle_gamma   90.00
#
_symmetry.space_group_name_H-M   'P 1'
#
loop_
_entity.id
_entity.type
_entity.pdbx_description
1 polymer ?
#
loop_
_entity_poly.entity_id
_entity_poly.type
_entity_poly.pdbx_seq_one_letter_code
_entity_poly.pdbx_strand_id
1 'polypeptide(L)' 'LLHRNDCQEARGFYKYDAFLAAVAAFPAFGTTGSTETRKREVAAFLGQTSHETTGGWAAAPDGPYAWGYCF' A
#
# COMPACT_ATOMS: atom_id res chain seq x y z
N LEU A 1 1.79 0.10 -5.77
CA LEU A 1 2.18 1.45 -5.31
C LEU A 1 3.23 1.98 -6.29
N LEU A 2 2.76 2.65 -7.34
CA LEU A 2 3.55 2.94 -8.53
C LEU A 2 4.56 4.08 -8.29
N HIS A 3 4.11 5.18 -7.68
CA HIS A 3 4.91 6.40 -7.50
C HIS A 3 5.53 6.60 -6.11
N ARG A 4 5.44 5.61 -5.20
CA ARG A 4 5.95 5.75 -3.81
C ARG A 4 7.42 6.15 -3.69
N ASN A 5 8.24 5.86 -4.72
CA ASN A 5 9.66 6.18 -4.75
C ASN A 5 9.99 7.43 -5.58
N ASP A 6 8.98 8.08 -6.15
CA ASP A 6 9.11 9.37 -6.83
C ASP A 6 8.95 10.54 -5.84
N CYS A 7 8.30 10.27 -4.70
CA CYS A 7 8.19 11.16 -3.55
C CYS A 7 9.50 11.23 -2.76
N GLN A 8 9.84 12.39 -2.18
CA GLN A 8 11.14 12.60 -1.53
C GLN A 8 11.14 12.08 -0.08
N GLU A 9 10.02 12.21 0.61
CA GLU A 9 9.87 11.96 2.04
C GLU A 9 10.02 10.48 2.39
N ALA A 10 9.25 9.60 1.74
CA ALA A 10 9.28 8.15 1.97
C ALA A 10 10.12 7.37 0.94
N ARG A 11 10.97 8.05 0.16
CA ARG A 11 11.71 7.42 -0.95
C ARG A 11 12.51 6.20 -0.49
N GLY A 12 12.17 5.03 -1.01
CA GLY A 12 12.87 3.77 -0.69
C GLY A 12 12.60 3.22 0.72
N PHE A 13 11.73 3.86 1.51
CA PHE A 13 11.36 3.41 2.86
C PHE A 13 10.42 2.19 2.79
N TYR A 14 9.33 2.30 2.03
CA TYR A 14 8.33 1.25 1.89
C TYR A 14 8.78 0.14 0.91
N LYS A 15 9.43 -0.88 1.47
CA LYS A 15 9.91 -2.07 0.74
C LYS A 15 8.94 -3.24 0.85
N TYR A 16 8.87 -4.06 -0.21
CA TYR A 16 8.03 -5.26 -0.22
C TYR A 16 8.45 -6.28 0.84
N ASP A 17 9.75 -6.51 1.00
CA ASP A 17 10.27 -7.45 2.00
C ASP A 17 9.96 -7.00 3.44
N ALA A 18 9.96 -5.69 3.69
CA ALA A 18 9.57 -5.13 4.98
C ALA A 18 8.07 -5.35 5.26
N PHE A 19 7.22 -5.19 4.23
CA PHE A 19 5.80 -5.54 4.34
C PHE A 19 5.61 -7.03 4.63
N LEU A 20 6.30 -7.92 3.92
CA LEU A 20 6.25 -9.37 4.17
C LEU A 20 6.70 -9.74 5.59
N ALA A 21 7.80 -9.14 6.06
CA ALA A 21 8.28 -9.34 7.42
C ALA A 21 7.27 -8.86 8.47
N ALA A 22 6.60 -7.73 8.23
CA ALA A 22 5.58 -7.20 9.14
C ALA A 22 4.34 -8.12 9.19
N VAL A 23 3.80 -8.53 8.05
CA VAL A 23 2.59 -9.37 8.02
C VAL A 23 2.85 -10.79 8.55
N ALA A 24 4.10 -11.27 8.56
CA ALA A 24 4.45 -12.53 9.21
C ALA A 24 4.16 -12.54 10.72
N ALA A 25 4.13 -11.36 11.37
CA ALA A 25 3.70 -11.23 12.77
C ALA A 25 2.18 -11.31 12.95
N PHE A 26 1.40 -11.22 11.86
CA PHE A 26 -0.06 -11.22 11.85
C PHE A 26 -0.57 -12.37 10.96
N PRO A 27 -0.47 -13.64 11.41
CA PRO A 27 -0.68 -14.80 10.54
C PRO A 27 -2.10 -14.92 9.96
N ALA A 28 -3.09 -14.23 10.53
CA ALA A 28 -4.47 -14.17 10.04
C ALA A 28 -4.68 -13.17 8.89
N PHE A 29 -3.77 -12.21 8.71
CA PHE A 29 -3.86 -11.17 7.71
C PHE A 29 -3.66 -11.73 6.30
N GLY A 30 -4.66 -11.56 5.43
CA GLY A 30 -4.62 -12.06 4.05
C GLY A 30 -4.67 -13.58 3.94
N THR A 31 -4.97 -14.30 5.03
CA THR A 31 -5.06 -15.76 5.07
C THR A 31 -6.43 -16.26 5.55
N THR A 32 -7.31 -15.35 5.99
CA THR A 32 -8.65 -15.67 6.51
C THR A 32 -9.71 -15.72 5.41
N GLY A 33 -10.56 -16.75 5.42
CA GLY A 33 -11.67 -16.88 4.47
C GLY A 33 -11.26 -17.32 3.06
N SER A 34 -12.12 -17.03 2.07
CA SER A 34 -11.92 -17.39 0.66
C SER A 34 -10.80 -16.56 0.02
N THR A 35 -10.30 -17.01 -1.14
CA THR A 35 -9.31 -16.23 -1.92
C THR A 35 -9.81 -14.82 -2.24
N GLU A 36 -11.10 -14.65 -2.48
CA GLU A 36 -11.69 -13.32 -2.70
C GLU A 36 -11.64 -12.45 -1.44
N THR A 37 -12.02 -13.01 -0.27
CA THR A 37 -11.93 -12.31 1.02
C THR A 37 -10.50 -11.87 1.31
N ARG A 38 -9.52 -12.76 1.11
CA ARG A 38 -8.09 -12.46 1.32
C ARG A 38 -7.59 -11.33 0.42
N LYS A 39 -7.95 -11.37 -0.86
CA LYS A 39 -7.63 -10.28 -1.81
C LYS A 39 -8.27 -8.97 -1.39
N ARG A 40 -9.54 -9.01 -0.93
CA ARG A 40 -10.26 -7.83 -0.46
C ARG A 40 -9.64 -7.24 0.80
N GLU A 41 -9.21 -8.06 1.74
CA GLU A 41 -8.51 -7.62 2.97
C GLU A 41 -7.21 -6.87 2.63
N VAL A 42 -6.35 -7.46 1.78
CA VAL A 42 -5.10 -6.83 1.34
C VAL A 42 -5.38 -5.53 0.58
N ALA A 43 -6.37 -5.53 -0.32
CA ALA A 43 -6.75 -4.34 -1.07
C ALA A 43 -7.30 -3.23 -0.15
N ALA A 44 -8.10 -3.57 0.85
CA ALA A 44 -8.63 -2.61 1.82
C ALA A 44 -7.52 -2.01 2.69
N PHE A 45 -6.62 -2.85 3.21
CA PHE A 45 -5.46 -2.40 3.98
C PHE A 45 -4.59 -1.45 3.15
N LEU A 46 -4.18 -1.87 1.95
CA LEU A 46 -3.36 -1.04 1.07
C LEU A 46 -4.08 0.23 0.63
N GLY A 47 -5.39 0.17 0.40
CA GLY A 47 -6.20 1.33 0.03
C GLY A 47 -6.28 2.38 1.14
N GLN A 48 -6.59 1.95 2.37
CA GLN A 48 -6.70 2.85 3.52
C GLN A 48 -5.35 3.47 3.86
N THR A 49 -4.30 2.66 3.97
CA THR A 49 -2.94 3.17 4.26
C THR A 49 -2.37 4.03 3.14
N SER A 50 -2.73 3.76 1.87
CA SER A 50 -2.39 4.64 0.74
C SER A 50 -3.05 6.01 0.88
N HIS A 51 -4.29 6.09 1.38
CA HIS A 51 -4.95 7.36 1.62
C HIS A 51 -4.24 8.17 2.71
N GLU A 52 -3.87 7.53 3.82
CA GLU A 52 -3.14 8.19 4.93
C GLU A 52 -1.77 8.75 4.51
N THR A 53 -1.17 8.18 3.46
CA THR A 53 0.19 8.51 3.00
C THR A 53 0.20 9.02 1.55
N THR A 54 -0.94 9.50 1.06
CA THR A 54 -1.09 9.86 -0.36
C THR A 54 -0.34 11.15 -0.68
N GLY A 55 0.44 11.14 -1.76
CA GLY A 55 0.95 12.34 -2.43
C GLY A 55 0.17 12.68 -3.70
N GLY A 56 -0.95 12.01 -3.97
CA GLY A 56 -1.70 12.16 -5.21
C GLY A 56 -2.49 13.46 -5.27
N TRP A 57 -2.44 14.12 -6.42
CA TRP A 57 -3.30 15.26 -6.77
C TRP A 57 -4.19 14.91 -7.98
N ALA A 58 -5.17 15.76 -8.29
CA ALA A 58 -6.20 15.47 -9.30
C ALA A 58 -5.64 15.13 -10.70
N ALA A 59 -4.49 15.73 -11.07
CA ALA A 59 -3.83 15.53 -12.36
C ALA A 59 -2.48 14.80 -12.22
N ALA A 60 -2.32 14.00 -11.17
CA ALA A 60 -1.10 13.24 -10.97
C ALA A 60 -0.89 12.23 -12.12
N PRO A 61 0.37 11.99 -12.55
CA PRO A 61 0.69 10.88 -13.45
C PRO A 61 0.04 9.58 -12.97
N ASP A 62 -0.59 8.84 -13.87
CA ASP A 62 -1.32 7.59 -13.57
C ASP A 62 -2.49 7.73 -12.55
N GLY A 63 -2.92 8.97 -12.27
CA GLY A 63 -4.06 9.32 -11.43
C GLY A 63 -3.76 9.38 -9.92
N PRO A 64 -4.63 10.01 -9.11
CA PRO A 64 -4.37 10.27 -7.68
C PRO A 64 -4.20 9.00 -6.84
N TYR A 65 -4.76 7.87 -7.28
CA TYR A 65 -4.72 6.60 -6.53
C TYR A 65 -3.43 5.81 -6.76
N ALA A 66 -2.55 6.24 -7.67
CA ALA A 66 -1.24 5.63 -7.91
C ALA A 66 -0.14 6.11 -6.93
N TRP A 67 -0.47 7.11 -6.09
CA TRP A 67 0.46 7.91 -5.27
C TRP A 67 0.35 7.66 -3.76
N GLY A 68 -0.21 6.52 -3.34
CA GLY A 68 -0.12 6.08 -1.95
C GLY A 68 1.33 5.78 -1.54
N TYR A 69 1.61 5.88 -0.23
CA TYR A 69 2.91 5.61 0.39
C TYR A 69 4.01 6.61 -0.04
N CYS A 70 3.62 7.86 -0.23
CA CYS A 70 4.47 8.97 -0.63
C CYS A 70 5.15 9.67 0.58
N PHE A 71 4.45 9.67 1.72
CA PHE A 71 4.88 10.26 2.99
C PHE A 71 5.19 9.19 4.04
#